data_AF-A0A5N6DTV9-F1
#
_entry.id   AF-A0A5N6DTV9-F1
#
_cell.length_a   1.000
_cell.length_b   1.000
_cell.length_c   1.000
_cell.angle_alpha   90.00
_cell.angle_beta   90.00
_cell.angle_gamma   90.00
#
_symmetry.space_group_name_H-M   'P 1'
#
loop_
_entity.id
_entity.type
_entity.pdbx_description
1 polymer ?
#
loop_
_entity_poly.entity_id
_entity_poly.type
_entity_poly.pdbx_seq_one_letter_code
_entity_poly.pdbx_strand_id
1 'polypeptide(L)'
;MLRILWEVNCLEDLFSVALVNREAYQVFKENELLLMQATLWKVSPPAWELLQVSEPHWDGELLASSKSTAASFYLRHYARNLYNLTRIKFLMLDHCQTVLRPDTISELRDPYSRLGTVDAAIWRVWTFCHLFGCQKGREWDIDGQIRWLRGDTVGADLPSICNTSPDANDVNNVLFIPPEGFAQGNQGSLSQSQLRDMMEIWTAMAALLDFLRDETSRARSVGIFDNAHVTAGDIQQERLMLRKWLRFIITLGPIAVLELAPSGPYSDPETAFRRASSQGWTDWVPPTPGSHSSGFLTGAIQTLLETSTCPPEIEADTATETAAD
;
A
#
# COMPACT_ATOMS: atom_id res chain seq x y z
N MET A 1 26.40 16.56 19.26
CA MET A 1 26.23 15.15 18.88
C MET A 1 24.87 14.85 18.25
N LEU A 2 23.73 15.16 18.90
CA LEU A 2 22.39 14.86 18.34
C LEU A 2 22.17 15.38 16.91
N ARG A 3 22.59 16.62 16.62
CA ARG A 3 22.54 17.19 15.28
C ARG A 3 23.33 16.37 14.24
N ILE A 4 24.47 15.80 14.62
CA ILE A 4 25.28 14.97 13.73
C ILE A 4 24.53 13.69 13.39
N LEU A 5 23.94 13.03 14.39
CA LEU A 5 23.13 11.81 14.19
C LEU A 5 21.89 12.09 13.33
N TRP A 6 21.29 13.27 13.46
CA TRP A 6 20.17 13.70 12.63
C TRP A 6 20.52 13.84 11.16
N GLU A 7 21.77 14.18 10.82
CA GLU A 7 22.21 14.35 9.42
C GLU A 7 22.57 13.04 8.70
N VAL A 8 22.46 11.89 9.39
CA VAL A 8 22.81 10.61 8.80
C VAL A 8 21.72 10.11 7.84
N ASN A 9 22.15 9.64 6.66
CA ASN A 9 21.28 9.32 5.52
C ASN A 9 21.14 7.81 5.25
N CYS A 10 21.44 6.95 6.22
CA CYS A 10 21.02 5.54 6.22
C CYS A 10 21.11 4.96 7.64
N LEU A 11 20.35 3.89 7.92
CA LEU A 11 20.33 3.30 9.25
C LEU A 11 21.67 2.63 9.62
N GLU A 12 22.37 2.07 8.64
CA GLU A 12 23.70 1.46 8.85
C GLU A 12 24.73 2.49 9.33
N ASP A 13 24.80 3.64 8.66
CA ASP A 13 25.66 4.74 9.08
C ASP A 13 25.20 5.30 10.43
N LEU A 14 23.90 5.36 10.70
CA LEU A 14 23.38 5.87 11.98
C LEU A 14 23.89 5.00 13.13
N PHE A 15 23.82 3.68 12.97
CA PHE A 15 24.34 2.74 13.95
C PHE A 15 25.87 2.80 14.05
N SER A 16 26.56 2.93 12.91
CA SER A 16 28.02 3.06 12.89
C SER A 16 28.49 4.32 13.63
N VAL A 17 27.87 5.47 13.39
CA VAL A 17 28.17 6.74 14.07
C VAL A 17 27.84 6.66 15.56
N ALA A 18 26.75 6.00 15.94
CA ALA A 18 26.39 5.78 17.34
C ALA A 18 27.45 4.98 18.11
N LEU A 19 28.24 4.14 17.44
CA LEU A 19 29.28 3.32 18.07
C LEU A 19 30.66 3.98 18.13
N VAL A 20 30.85 5.18 17.56
CA VAL A 20 32.17 5.85 17.49
C VAL A 20 32.70 6.26 18.87
N ASN A 21 31.83 6.69 19.79
CA ASN A 21 32.21 7.02 21.16
C ASN A 21 31.02 6.95 22.13
N ARG A 22 31.30 7.04 23.44
CA ARG A 22 30.30 6.93 24.50
C ARG A 22 29.22 8.03 24.43
N GLU A 23 29.59 9.26 24.07
CA GLU A 23 28.64 10.38 23.98
C GLU A 23 27.67 10.18 22.82
N ALA A 24 28.16 9.74 21.66
CA ALA A 24 27.36 9.36 20.49
C ALA A 24 26.39 8.24 20.84
N TYR A 25 26.88 7.19 21.50
CA TYR A 25 26.05 6.05 21.91
C TYR A 25 24.95 6.47 22.89
N GLN A 26 25.28 7.28 23.90
CA GLN A 26 24.31 7.75 24.88
C GLN A 26 23.21 8.59 24.23
N VAL A 27 23.59 9.57 23.40
CA VAL A 27 22.63 10.43 22.69
C VAL A 27 21.75 9.61 21.73
N PHE A 28 22.32 8.61 21.06
CA PHE A 28 21.55 7.68 20.23
C PHE A 28 20.54 6.90 21.06
N LYS A 29 20.95 6.27 22.17
CA LYS A 29 20.05 5.48 23.03
C LYS A 29 18.93 6.30 23.67
N GLU A 30 19.17 7.56 23.95
CA GLU A 30 18.14 8.49 24.46
C GLU A 30 17.09 8.87 23.39
N ASN A 31 17.44 8.77 22.09
CA ASN A 31 16.63 9.25 20.96
C ASN A 31 16.43 8.19 19.86
N GLU A 32 16.53 6.90 20.21
CA GLU A 32 16.71 5.81 19.25
C GLU A 32 15.60 5.74 18.19
N LEU A 33 14.34 5.71 18.61
CA LEU A 33 13.18 5.65 17.70
C LEU A 33 13.09 6.88 16.80
N LEU A 34 13.26 8.08 17.38
CA LEU A 34 13.17 9.34 16.64
C LEU A 34 14.26 9.43 15.56
N LEU A 35 15.49 9.03 15.89
CA LEU A 35 16.59 9.01 14.93
C LEU A 35 16.34 7.98 13.82
N MET A 36 15.85 6.78 14.17
CA MET A 36 15.50 5.76 13.17
C MET A 36 14.36 6.22 12.23
N GLN A 37 13.30 6.83 12.78
CA GLN A 37 12.19 7.38 12.01
C GLN A 37 12.67 8.52 11.10
N ALA A 38 13.45 9.46 11.62
CA ALA A 38 13.99 10.59 10.86
C ALA A 38 14.92 10.13 9.73
N THR A 39 15.81 9.17 10.00
CA THR A 39 16.68 8.59 8.97
C THR A 39 15.88 7.86 7.92
N LEU A 40 14.87 7.06 8.29
CA LEU A 40 14.04 6.36 7.31
C LEU A 40 13.21 7.35 6.47
N TRP A 41 12.66 8.40 7.08
CA TRP A 41 11.96 9.46 6.36
C TRP A 41 12.84 10.11 5.28
N LYS A 42 14.13 10.34 5.57
CA LYS A 42 15.08 10.88 4.59
C LYS A 42 15.38 9.92 3.44
N VAL A 43 15.51 8.63 3.74
CA VAL A 43 15.93 7.60 2.77
C VAL A 43 14.77 7.09 1.92
N SER A 44 13.63 6.83 2.55
CA SER A 44 12.45 6.27 1.91
C SER A 44 11.19 6.73 2.65
N PRO A 45 10.68 7.92 2.32
CA PRO A 45 9.41 8.41 2.85
C PRO A 45 8.23 7.42 2.67
N PRO A 46 8.09 6.71 1.52
CA PRO A 46 7.05 5.68 1.37
C PRO A 46 7.18 4.51 2.35
N ALA A 47 8.41 4.05 2.63
CA ALA A 47 8.65 2.97 3.59
C ALA A 47 8.38 3.44 5.02
N TRP A 48 8.75 4.69 5.34
CA TRP A 48 8.42 5.33 6.60
C TRP A 48 6.91 5.38 6.81
N GLU A 49 6.15 5.85 5.82
CA GLU A 49 4.69 5.94 5.94
C GLU A 49 4.07 4.56 6.18
N LEU A 50 4.51 3.52 5.47
CA LEU A 50 4.02 2.17 5.71
C LEU A 50 4.19 1.79 7.18
N LEU A 51 5.35 2.07 7.79
CA LEU A 51 5.57 1.76 9.19
C LEU A 51 4.64 2.58 10.09
N GLN A 52 4.47 3.89 9.85
CA GLN A 52 3.59 4.73 10.64
C GLN A 52 2.12 4.27 10.60
N VAL A 53 1.61 3.89 9.41
CA VAL A 53 0.22 3.43 9.28
C VAL A 53 0.04 1.97 9.69
N SER A 54 1.11 1.17 9.60
CA SER A 54 1.12 -0.25 9.97
C SER A 54 1.51 -0.48 11.42
N GLU A 55 1.84 0.57 12.17
CA GLU A 55 2.01 0.45 13.61
C GLU A 55 0.74 -0.22 14.14
N PRO A 56 0.84 -1.48 14.63
CA PRO A 56 -0.20 -1.98 15.49
C PRO A 56 -0.30 -0.93 16.59
N HIS A 57 -1.48 -0.67 17.09
CA HIS A 57 -1.65 0.14 18.30
C HIS A 57 -0.84 -0.60 19.36
N TRP A 58 0.44 -0.21 19.49
CA TRP A 58 1.39 -0.89 20.32
C TRP A 58 0.82 -0.66 21.69
N ASP A 59 0.22 -1.70 22.25
CA ASP A 59 -0.65 -1.63 23.40
C ASP A 59 -0.10 -0.56 24.34
N GLY A 60 -0.86 0.53 24.56
CA GLY A 60 -0.31 1.73 25.20
C GLY A 60 0.33 1.41 26.55
N GLU A 61 -0.06 0.30 27.16
CA GLU A 61 0.49 -0.27 28.39
C GLU A 61 1.84 -1.01 28.20
N LEU A 62 2.11 -1.64 27.06
CA LEU A 62 3.40 -2.33 26.78
C LEU A 62 4.51 -1.34 26.41
N LEU A 63 4.21 -0.30 25.62
CA LEU A 63 5.18 0.75 25.28
C LEU A 63 5.46 1.74 26.42
N ALA A 64 4.51 1.90 27.35
CA ALA A 64 4.70 2.74 28.54
C ALA A 64 5.89 2.27 29.41
N SER A 65 6.37 1.02 29.23
CA SER A 65 7.42 0.43 30.06
C SER A 65 8.86 0.65 29.55
N SER A 66 9.12 0.93 28.26
CA SER A 66 10.48 1.25 27.78
C SER A 66 10.56 1.78 26.33
N LYS A 67 11.12 2.98 26.16
CA LYS A 67 11.44 3.58 24.84
C LYS A 67 12.36 2.69 23.98
N SER A 68 13.23 1.90 24.60
CA SER A 68 14.14 0.99 23.89
C SER A 68 13.40 -0.18 23.24
N THR A 69 12.22 -0.55 23.77
CA THR A 69 11.39 -1.61 23.22
C THR A 69 10.71 -1.16 21.93
N ALA A 70 10.22 0.09 21.88
CA ALA A 70 9.60 0.68 20.68
C ALA A 70 10.56 0.69 19.49
N ALA A 71 11.78 1.18 19.68
CA ALA A 71 12.79 1.23 18.63
C ALA A 71 13.17 -0.17 18.11
N SER A 72 13.25 -1.15 19.01
CA SER A 72 13.54 -2.54 18.64
C SER A 72 12.43 -3.16 17.78
N PHE A 73 11.17 -2.88 18.11
CA PHE A 73 10.04 -3.31 17.29
C PHE A 73 10.03 -2.60 15.94
N TYR A 74 10.20 -1.28 15.92
CA TYR A 74 10.27 -0.50 14.69
C TYR A 74 11.32 -1.07 13.72
N LEU A 75 12.55 -1.30 14.20
CA LEU A 75 13.63 -1.87 13.39
C LEU A 75 13.31 -3.30 12.92
N ARG A 76 12.74 -4.15 13.77
CA ARG A 76 12.36 -5.52 13.40
C ARG A 76 11.28 -5.54 12.31
N HIS A 77 10.29 -4.66 12.42
CA HIS A 77 9.23 -4.53 11.42
C HIS A 77 9.80 -4.03 10.10
N TYR A 78 10.66 -3.00 10.14
CA TYR A 78 11.35 -2.51 8.95
C TYR A 78 12.20 -3.61 8.28
N ALA A 79 13.00 -4.35 9.05
CA ALA A 79 13.82 -5.44 8.53
C ALA A 79 12.98 -6.56 7.90
N ARG A 80 11.85 -6.93 8.52
CA ARG A 80 10.90 -7.91 7.95
C ARG A 80 10.29 -7.39 6.65
N ASN A 81 9.93 -6.12 6.60
CA ASN A 81 9.36 -5.51 5.42
C ASN A 81 10.39 -5.43 4.28
N LEU A 82 11.65 -5.10 4.57
CA LEU A 82 12.74 -5.15 3.59
C LEU A 82 12.93 -6.56 3.01
N TYR A 83 12.89 -7.60 3.85
CA TYR A 83 12.97 -8.98 3.37
C TYR A 83 11.84 -9.31 2.37
N ASN A 84 10.61 -8.88 2.66
CA ASN A 84 9.48 -9.09 1.76
C ASN A 84 9.54 -8.23 0.49
N LEU A 85 10.00 -6.99 0.59
CA LEU A 85 10.29 -6.13 -0.56
C LEU A 85 11.27 -6.82 -1.51
N THR A 86 12.38 -7.34 -0.98
CA THR A 86 13.38 -8.07 -1.78
C THR A 86 12.77 -9.29 -2.45
N ARG A 87 11.99 -10.10 -1.72
CA ARG A 87 11.34 -11.30 -2.29
C ARG A 87 10.40 -10.95 -3.44
N ILE A 88 9.55 -9.94 -3.28
CA ILE A 88 8.58 -9.61 -4.33
C ILE A 88 9.25 -9.03 -5.57
N LYS A 89 10.32 -8.24 -5.40
CA LYS A 89 11.16 -7.75 -6.51
C LYS A 89 11.75 -8.90 -7.33
N PHE A 90 12.27 -9.94 -6.68
CA PHE A 90 12.80 -11.11 -7.36
C PHE A 90 11.71 -11.83 -8.18
N LEU A 91 10.55 -12.07 -7.58
CA LEU A 91 9.44 -12.71 -8.31
C LEU A 91 8.96 -11.88 -9.51
N MET A 92 8.87 -10.56 -9.35
CA MET A 92 8.51 -9.65 -10.44
C MET A 92 9.54 -9.68 -11.58
N LEU A 93 10.83 -9.64 -11.25
CA LEU A 93 11.89 -9.69 -12.25
C LEU A 93 11.90 -11.03 -13.02
N ASP A 94 11.66 -12.13 -12.32
CA ASP A 94 11.73 -13.47 -12.91
C ASP A 94 10.47 -13.83 -13.71
N HIS A 95 9.29 -13.36 -13.29
CA HIS A 95 8.01 -13.84 -13.82
C HIS A 95 7.12 -12.79 -14.46
N CYS A 96 7.41 -11.50 -14.30
CA CYS A 96 6.55 -10.42 -14.79
C CYS A 96 7.17 -9.59 -15.92
N GLN A 97 8.24 -10.06 -16.59
CA GLN A 97 8.92 -9.28 -17.64
C GLN A 97 8.02 -8.84 -18.80
N THR A 98 6.94 -9.56 -19.09
CA THR A 98 5.96 -9.18 -20.12
C THR A 98 4.99 -8.08 -19.68
N VAL A 99 4.90 -7.83 -18.37
CA VAL A 99 4.05 -6.80 -17.75
C VAL A 99 4.86 -5.55 -17.44
N LEU A 100 6.13 -5.71 -17.06
CA LEU A 100 7.00 -4.62 -16.65
C LEU A 100 7.59 -3.88 -17.85
N ARG A 101 7.67 -2.55 -17.75
CA ARG A 101 8.37 -1.67 -18.68
C ARG A 101 9.88 -1.96 -18.66
N PRO A 102 10.59 -1.67 -19.78
CA PRO A 102 12.04 -1.85 -19.86
C PRO A 102 12.83 -1.14 -18.76
N ASP A 103 12.46 0.10 -18.40
CA ASP A 103 13.15 0.87 -17.36
C ASP A 103 13.02 0.21 -15.99
N THR A 104 11.84 -0.32 -15.66
CA THR A 104 11.56 -1.08 -14.44
C THR A 104 12.39 -2.37 -14.38
N ILE A 105 12.49 -3.10 -15.49
CA ILE A 105 13.33 -4.29 -15.58
C ILE A 105 14.81 -3.93 -15.40
N SER A 106 15.26 -2.82 -16.00
CA SER A 106 16.62 -2.33 -15.87
C SER A 106 16.95 -1.98 -14.41
N GLU A 107 16.06 -1.30 -13.72
CA GLU A 107 16.22 -0.97 -12.30
C GLU A 107 16.25 -2.22 -11.42
N LEU A 108 15.35 -3.19 -11.64
CA LEU A 108 15.32 -4.45 -10.89
C LEU A 108 16.59 -5.29 -11.07
N ARG A 109 17.24 -5.20 -12.23
CA ARG A 109 18.51 -5.90 -12.51
C ARG A 109 19.73 -5.22 -11.91
N ASP A 110 19.66 -3.92 -11.64
CA ASP A 110 20.78 -3.16 -11.08
C ASP A 110 20.71 -3.12 -9.54
N PRO A 111 21.53 -3.92 -8.83
CA PRO A 111 21.54 -3.92 -7.37
C PRO A 111 22.06 -2.59 -6.77
N TYR A 112 22.69 -1.73 -7.58
CA TYR A 112 23.22 -0.43 -7.16
C TYR A 112 22.36 0.73 -7.65
N SER A 113 21.18 0.46 -8.24
CA SER A 113 20.29 1.52 -8.70
C SER A 113 19.96 2.46 -7.57
N ARG A 114 20.26 3.74 -7.77
CA ARG A 114 19.95 4.82 -6.82
C ARG A 114 18.61 5.48 -7.09
N LEU A 115 17.87 5.02 -8.10
CA LEU A 115 16.58 5.60 -8.48
C LEU A 115 15.52 5.31 -7.41
N GLY A 116 15.49 4.08 -6.89
CA GLY A 116 14.55 3.67 -5.83
C GLY A 116 13.08 3.78 -6.23
N THR A 117 12.80 3.92 -7.52
CA THR A 117 11.46 4.13 -8.09
C THR A 117 10.59 2.90 -7.92
N VAL A 118 11.15 1.71 -8.16
CA VAL A 118 10.45 0.43 -7.95
C VAL A 118 10.16 0.20 -6.46
N ASP A 119 11.13 0.46 -5.60
CA ASP A 119 10.96 0.29 -4.15
C ASP A 119 9.88 1.23 -3.63
N ALA A 120 9.93 2.50 -4.02
CA ALA A 120 8.91 3.49 -3.67
C ALA A 120 7.52 3.08 -4.16
N ALA A 121 7.40 2.56 -5.38
CA ALA A 121 6.11 2.10 -5.92
C ALA A 121 5.56 0.89 -5.15
N ILE A 122 6.42 -0.08 -4.79
CA ILE A 122 6.01 -1.24 -3.97
C ILE A 122 5.56 -0.78 -2.59
N TRP A 123 6.30 0.11 -1.93
CA TRP A 123 5.91 0.66 -0.64
C TRP A 123 4.56 1.37 -0.70
N ARG A 124 4.34 2.20 -1.72
CA ARG A 124 3.07 2.91 -1.91
C ARG A 124 1.89 1.97 -2.16
N VAL A 125 2.06 0.96 -3.02
CA VAL A 125 1.01 -0.06 -3.24
C VAL A 125 0.72 -0.81 -1.95
N TRP A 126 1.74 -1.14 -1.16
CA TRP A 126 1.56 -1.80 0.12
C TRP A 126 0.80 -0.92 1.12
N THR A 127 1.21 0.33 1.31
CA THR A 127 0.53 1.32 2.15
C THR A 127 -0.92 1.50 1.71
N PHE A 128 -1.17 1.59 0.40
CA PHE A 128 -2.51 1.70 -0.16
C PHE A 128 -3.38 0.49 0.18
N CYS A 129 -2.86 -0.72 0.03
CA CYS A 129 -3.55 -1.96 0.43
C CYS A 129 -3.84 -1.97 1.94
N HIS A 130 -2.88 -1.55 2.76
CA HIS A 130 -3.06 -1.50 4.21
C HIS A 130 -4.14 -0.48 4.64
N LEU A 131 -4.21 0.65 3.95
CA LEU A 131 -5.19 1.70 4.22
C LEU A 131 -6.59 1.33 3.72
N PHE A 132 -6.73 0.92 2.45
CA PHE A 132 -8.02 0.83 1.76
C PHE A 132 -8.45 -0.61 1.44
N GLY A 133 -7.55 -1.58 1.57
CA GLY A 133 -7.74 -2.95 1.11
C GLY A 133 -8.86 -3.71 1.82
N CYS A 134 -9.16 -4.89 1.30
CA CYS A 134 -10.28 -5.68 1.78
C CYS A 134 -10.15 -6.07 3.25
N GLN A 135 -11.29 -6.23 3.92
CA GLN A 135 -11.46 -6.35 5.39
C GLN A 135 -11.45 -5.03 6.16
N LYS A 136 -11.20 -3.89 5.48
CA LYS A 136 -11.32 -2.55 6.10
C LYS A 136 -12.63 -1.83 5.76
N GLY A 137 -13.44 -2.35 4.83
CA GLY A 137 -14.71 -1.74 4.42
C GLY A 137 -14.55 -0.43 3.63
N ARG A 138 -13.35 -0.20 3.06
CA ARG A 138 -12.93 1.08 2.46
C ARG A 138 -12.56 0.99 0.99
N GLU A 139 -12.87 -0.12 0.35
CA GLU A 139 -12.60 -0.35 -1.08
C GLU A 139 -13.41 0.61 -1.97
N TRP A 140 -14.54 1.08 -1.45
CA TRP A 140 -15.47 2.02 -2.09
C TRP A 140 -15.16 3.49 -1.80
N ASP A 141 -14.24 3.77 -0.87
CA ASP A 141 -13.81 5.12 -0.47
C ASP A 141 -12.87 5.72 -1.54
N ILE A 142 -13.42 5.97 -2.74
CA ILE A 142 -12.67 6.54 -3.86
C ILE A 142 -12.15 7.94 -3.53
N ASP A 143 -12.92 8.74 -2.78
CA ASP A 143 -12.50 10.07 -2.37
C ASP A 143 -11.27 10.00 -1.44
N GLY A 144 -11.28 9.12 -0.44
CA GLY A 144 -10.13 8.88 0.42
C GLY A 144 -8.92 8.33 -0.35
N GLN A 145 -9.13 7.42 -1.30
CA GLN A 145 -8.07 6.90 -2.18
C GLN A 145 -7.44 8.02 -3.00
N ILE A 146 -8.25 8.89 -3.63
CA ILE A 146 -7.79 10.02 -4.43
C ILE A 146 -7.05 11.04 -3.56
N ARG A 147 -7.56 11.36 -2.36
CA ARG A 147 -6.91 12.27 -1.40
C ARG A 147 -5.53 11.76 -0.99
N TRP A 148 -5.42 10.46 -0.69
CA TRP A 148 -4.13 9.85 -0.37
C TRP A 148 -3.13 9.99 -1.52
N LEU A 149 -3.56 9.67 -2.75
CA LEU A 149 -2.74 9.79 -3.96
C LEU A 149 -2.31 11.24 -4.27
N ARG A 150 -3.12 12.23 -3.88
CA ARG A 150 -2.79 13.67 -3.97
C ARG A 150 -1.86 14.16 -2.87
N GLY A 151 -1.52 13.33 -1.88
CA GLY A 151 -0.71 13.77 -0.76
C GLY A 151 -1.48 14.69 0.20
N ASP A 152 -2.82 14.62 0.20
CA ASP A 152 -3.67 15.51 1.00
C ASP A 152 -3.57 15.11 2.48
N THR A 153 -2.55 15.62 3.16
CA THR A 153 -2.41 15.51 4.61
C THR A 153 -3.46 16.37 5.27
N VAL A 154 -4.33 15.80 6.10
CA VAL A 154 -5.30 16.60 6.87
C VAL A 154 -4.53 17.56 7.78
N GLY A 155 -4.78 18.87 7.63
CA GLY A 155 -4.31 19.90 8.56
C GLY A 155 -5.06 19.85 9.89
N ALA A 156 -4.50 20.48 10.93
CA ALA A 156 -5.10 20.54 12.27
C ALA A 156 -6.46 21.26 12.34
N ASP A 157 -6.85 21.98 11.27
CA ASP A 157 -8.14 22.64 11.14
C ASP A 157 -9.10 21.75 10.35
N LEU A 158 -9.89 20.93 11.06
CA LEU A 158 -11.05 20.26 10.47
C LEU A 158 -12.01 21.30 9.88
N PRO A 159 -12.44 21.18 8.61
CA PRO A 159 -13.78 21.59 8.26
C PRO A 159 -14.73 20.60 8.94
N SER A 160 -15.55 21.13 9.84
CA SER A 160 -16.79 20.49 10.25
C SER A 160 -17.52 20.02 8.98
N ILE A 161 -17.83 18.71 8.92
CA ILE A 161 -18.77 18.09 7.97
C ILE A 161 -18.18 17.69 6.60
N CYS A 162 -17.71 16.45 6.50
CA CYS A 162 -17.96 15.61 5.31
C CYS A 162 -19.10 14.63 5.67
N ASN A 163 -20.33 15.13 5.63
CA ASN A 163 -21.54 14.31 5.73
C ASN A 163 -21.74 13.59 4.39
N THR A 164 -21.14 12.42 4.24
CA THR A 164 -21.61 11.41 3.28
C THR A 164 -21.82 10.06 3.97
N SER A 165 -22.46 10.09 5.14
CA SER A 165 -23.35 8.99 5.56
C SER A 165 -24.44 9.56 6.47
N PRO A 166 -25.74 9.34 6.17
CA PRO A 166 -26.84 9.78 7.03
C PRO A 166 -27.05 8.86 8.25
N ASP A 167 -26.24 7.81 8.42
CA ASP A 167 -26.44 6.81 9.46
C ASP A 167 -25.34 6.91 10.54
N ALA A 168 -25.75 7.23 11.77
CA ALA A 168 -24.85 7.41 12.91
C ALA A 168 -24.16 6.11 13.36
N ASN A 169 -24.53 4.96 12.80
CA ASN A 169 -23.85 3.68 12.99
C ASN A 169 -22.75 3.41 11.95
N ASP A 170 -22.59 4.28 10.94
CA ASP A 170 -21.68 4.12 9.81
C ASP A 170 -20.32 4.81 10.03
N VAL A 171 -19.90 4.89 11.30
CA VAL A 171 -18.68 5.58 11.74
C VAL A 171 -17.40 4.83 11.29
N ASN A 172 -17.54 3.59 10.81
CA ASN A 172 -16.44 2.74 10.36
C ASN A 172 -16.11 2.88 8.85
N ASN A 173 -16.98 3.49 8.05
CA ASN A 173 -16.83 3.51 6.58
C ASN A 173 -16.18 4.77 6.01
N VAL A 174 -15.99 5.82 6.81
CA VAL A 174 -15.28 7.04 6.41
C VAL A 174 -14.07 7.21 7.31
N LEU A 175 -12.91 7.55 6.75
CA LEU A 175 -11.76 8.02 7.54
C LEU A 175 -12.12 9.37 8.18
N PHE A 176 -12.87 9.36 9.28
CA PHE A 176 -13.18 10.56 10.05
C PHE A 176 -11.90 11.20 10.61
N ILE A 177 -10.88 10.38 10.89
CA ILE A 177 -9.53 10.78 11.27
C ILE A 177 -8.53 9.87 10.53
N PRO A 178 -7.73 10.37 9.58
CA PRO A 178 -6.69 9.57 8.94
C PRO A 178 -5.62 9.15 9.96
N PRO A 179 -4.99 7.97 9.80
CA PRO A 179 -3.90 7.55 10.67
C PRO A 179 -2.70 8.51 10.59
N GLU A 180 -1.84 8.47 11.61
CA GLU A 180 -0.58 9.20 11.58
C GLU A 180 0.26 8.79 10.35
N GLY A 181 0.86 9.76 9.69
CA GLY A 181 1.65 9.54 8.47
C GLY A 181 0.82 9.46 7.18
N PHE A 182 -0.51 9.50 7.22
CA PHE A 182 -1.36 9.41 6.02
C PHE A 182 -0.92 10.39 4.93
N ALA A 183 -0.61 9.83 3.76
CA ALA A 183 -0.16 10.49 2.55
C ALA A 183 1.17 11.26 2.67
N GLN A 184 1.80 11.28 3.84
CA GLN A 184 3.04 12.02 4.06
C GLN A 184 4.21 11.40 3.28
N GLY A 185 4.27 10.08 3.18
CA GLY A 185 5.29 9.35 2.41
C GLY A 185 5.22 9.60 0.90
N ASN A 186 4.11 10.18 0.40
CA ASN A 186 4.02 10.63 -0.98
C ASN A 186 4.81 11.92 -1.25
N GLN A 187 5.12 12.70 -0.20
CA GLN A 187 5.80 14.00 -0.27
C GLN A 187 5.08 15.01 -1.18
N GLY A 188 3.75 15.06 -1.04
CA GLY A 188 2.85 15.83 -1.89
C GLY A 188 2.14 14.95 -2.91
N SER A 189 1.57 15.59 -3.94
CA SER A 189 0.82 14.88 -4.98
C SER A 189 1.73 14.01 -5.83
N LEU A 190 1.32 12.75 -6.01
CA LEU A 190 2.07 11.81 -6.83
C LEU A 190 2.07 12.25 -8.30
N SER A 191 3.25 12.19 -8.92
CA SER A 191 3.39 12.48 -10.33
C SER A 191 2.73 11.42 -11.20
N GLN A 192 2.43 11.75 -12.47
CA GLN A 192 1.92 10.76 -13.43
C GLN A 192 2.84 9.54 -13.58
N SER A 193 4.17 9.72 -13.49
CA SER A 193 5.11 8.59 -13.54
C SER A 193 4.94 7.70 -12.32
N GLN A 194 4.92 8.27 -11.12
CA GLN A 194 4.73 7.52 -9.87
C GLN A 194 3.39 6.76 -9.85
N LEU A 195 2.30 7.37 -10.34
CA LEU A 195 1.01 6.72 -10.48
C LEU A 195 1.07 5.53 -11.45
N ARG A 196 1.77 5.68 -12.58
CA ARG A 196 1.98 4.59 -13.54
C ARG A 196 2.89 3.49 -12.98
N ASP A 197 3.86 3.84 -12.14
CA ASP A 197 4.72 2.87 -11.45
C ASP A 197 3.89 2.02 -10.48
N MET A 198 3.02 2.66 -9.68
CA MET A 198 2.10 1.94 -8.80
C MET A 198 1.15 1.00 -9.55
N MET A 199 0.59 1.45 -10.69
CA MET A 199 -0.29 0.63 -11.52
C MET A 199 0.45 -0.57 -12.14
N GLU A 200 1.70 -0.39 -12.54
CA GLU A 200 2.56 -1.47 -13.04
C GLU A 200 2.86 -2.50 -11.95
N ILE A 201 3.27 -2.07 -10.76
CA ILE A 201 3.51 -2.96 -9.60
C ILE A 201 2.24 -3.73 -9.22
N TRP A 202 1.09 -3.06 -9.19
CA TRP A 202 -0.20 -3.70 -8.97
C TRP A 202 -0.50 -4.78 -10.00
N THR A 203 -0.26 -4.50 -11.28
CA THR A 203 -0.49 -5.46 -12.36
C THR A 203 0.47 -6.65 -12.28
N ALA A 204 1.74 -6.41 -11.95
CA ALA A 204 2.74 -7.46 -11.74
C ALA A 204 2.37 -8.37 -10.56
N MET A 205 1.89 -7.79 -9.44
CA MET A 205 1.35 -8.56 -8.31
C MET A 205 0.18 -9.47 -8.73
N ALA A 206 -0.74 -8.98 -9.57
CA ALA A 206 -1.84 -9.77 -10.08
C ALA A 206 -1.35 -10.94 -10.95
N ALA A 207 -0.37 -10.69 -11.82
CA ALA A 207 0.20 -11.70 -12.69
C ALA A 207 0.88 -12.85 -11.92
N LEU A 208 1.47 -12.57 -10.75
CA LEU A 208 2.06 -13.62 -9.89
C LEU A 208 1.01 -14.62 -9.37
N LEU A 209 -0.26 -14.25 -9.31
CA LEU A 209 -1.37 -15.10 -8.85
C LEU A 209 -2.10 -15.82 -10.00
N ASP A 210 -1.71 -15.60 -11.26
CA ASP A 210 -2.44 -16.11 -12.42
C ASP A 210 -2.55 -17.64 -12.48
N PHE A 211 -1.59 -18.35 -11.88
CA PHE A 211 -1.60 -19.80 -11.81
C PHE A 211 -2.80 -20.37 -11.03
N LEU A 212 -3.50 -19.55 -10.22
CA LEU A 212 -4.71 -19.95 -9.49
C LEU A 212 -6.00 -19.69 -10.27
N ARG A 213 -5.95 -18.95 -11.38
CA ARG A 213 -7.12 -18.35 -12.05
C ARG A 213 -8.18 -19.35 -12.52
N ASP A 214 -7.76 -20.58 -12.81
CA ASP A 214 -8.62 -21.65 -13.33
C ASP A 214 -8.80 -22.84 -12.37
N GLU A 215 -8.22 -22.77 -11.17
CA GLU A 215 -8.23 -23.84 -10.15
C GLU A 215 -9.55 -23.90 -9.35
N THR A 216 -10.67 -23.90 -10.07
CA THR A 216 -12.03 -23.86 -9.53
C THR A 216 -12.37 -25.05 -8.64
N SER A 217 -11.93 -26.26 -8.99
CA SER A 217 -12.18 -27.47 -8.20
C SER A 217 -11.50 -27.41 -6.83
N ARG A 218 -10.23 -27.00 -6.78
CA ARG A 218 -9.48 -26.82 -5.52
C ARG A 218 -10.02 -25.65 -4.71
N ALA A 219 -10.36 -24.54 -5.38
CA ALA A 219 -10.98 -23.39 -4.70
C ALA A 219 -12.28 -23.77 -4.00
N ARG A 220 -13.11 -24.61 -4.65
CA ARG A 220 -14.33 -25.14 -4.05
C ARG A 220 -14.04 -26.04 -2.86
N SER A 221 -13.04 -26.92 -2.93
CA SER A 221 -12.74 -27.85 -1.83
C SER A 221 -12.27 -27.16 -0.55
N VAL A 222 -11.76 -25.92 -0.64
CA VAL A 222 -11.36 -25.12 0.54
C VAL A 222 -12.37 -24.04 0.93
N GLY A 223 -13.56 -24.02 0.32
CA GLY A 223 -14.67 -23.15 0.73
C GLY A 223 -14.63 -21.72 0.18
N ILE A 224 -13.84 -21.41 -0.86
CA ILE A 224 -13.79 -20.04 -1.44
C ILE A 224 -15.16 -19.56 -1.92
N PHE A 225 -16.05 -20.47 -2.32
CA PHE A 225 -17.35 -20.12 -2.88
C PHE A 225 -18.51 -20.17 -1.86
N ASP A 226 -18.24 -20.50 -0.60
CA ASP A 226 -19.28 -20.80 0.40
C ASP A 226 -20.18 -19.59 0.65
N ASN A 227 -19.61 -18.38 0.68
CA ASN A 227 -20.33 -17.13 0.86
C ASN A 227 -20.89 -16.52 -0.45
N ALA A 228 -20.64 -17.15 -1.60
CA ALA A 228 -20.84 -16.54 -2.92
C ALA A 228 -22.07 -17.04 -3.68
N HIS A 229 -22.86 -17.94 -3.07
CA HIS A 229 -24.04 -18.55 -3.67
C HIS A 229 -23.78 -19.11 -5.09
N VAL A 230 -22.62 -19.75 -5.29
CA VAL A 230 -22.23 -20.32 -6.58
C VAL A 230 -22.66 -21.79 -6.67
N THR A 231 -23.54 -22.08 -7.62
CA THR A 231 -24.02 -23.45 -7.88
C THR A 231 -22.86 -24.38 -8.23
N ALA A 232 -22.79 -25.53 -7.57
CA ALA A 232 -21.74 -26.51 -7.84
C ALA A 232 -21.84 -27.05 -9.27
N GLY A 233 -20.72 -27.02 -10.00
CA GLY A 233 -20.65 -27.45 -11.39
C GLY A 233 -20.96 -26.36 -12.42
N ASP A 234 -21.36 -25.15 -11.99
CA ASP A 234 -21.34 -23.97 -12.85
C ASP A 234 -19.91 -23.42 -12.96
N ILE A 235 -19.13 -24.02 -13.86
CA ILE A 235 -17.72 -23.69 -14.08
C ILE A 235 -17.54 -22.20 -14.44
N GLN A 236 -18.51 -21.59 -15.14
CA GLN A 236 -18.40 -20.19 -15.55
C GLN A 236 -18.58 -19.25 -14.35
N GLN A 237 -19.59 -19.52 -13.52
CA GLN A 237 -19.81 -18.74 -12.31
C GLN A 237 -18.66 -18.94 -11.29
N GLU A 238 -18.14 -20.18 -11.15
CA GLU A 238 -16.98 -20.48 -10.31
C GLU A 238 -15.72 -19.74 -10.77
N ARG A 239 -15.40 -19.76 -12.08
CA ARG A 239 -14.26 -19.01 -12.63
C ARG A 239 -14.39 -17.51 -12.41
N LEU A 240 -15.60 -16.96 -12.63
CA LEU A 240 -15.86 -15.55 -12.39
C LEU A 240 -15.64 -15.18 -10.93
N MET A 241 -16.16 -16.02 -10.01
CA MET A 241 -16.03 -15.78 -8.57
C MET A 241 -14.59 -15.97 -8.08
N LEU A 242 -13.86 -16.94 -8.62
CA LEU A 242 -12.45 -17.13 -8.30
C LEU A 242 -11.61 -15.92 -8.71
N ARG A 243 -11.90 -15.31 -9.86
CA ARG A 243 -11.24 -14.04 -10.26
C ARG A 243 -11.58 -12.89 -9.32
N LYS A 244 -12.81 -12.82 -8.79
CA LYS A 244 -13.19 -11.83 -7.78
C LYS A 244 -12.45 -12.08 -6.46
N TRP A 245 -12.30 -13.33 -6.06
CA TRP A 245 -11.51 -13.70 -4.89
C TRP A 245 -10.02 -13.35 -5.07
N LEU A 246 -9.42 -13.59 -6.24
CA LEU A 246 -8.04 -13.17 -6.51
C LEU A 246 -7.87 -11.64 -6.45
N ARG A 247 -8.89 -10.88 -6.88
CA ARG A 247 -8.92 -9.42 -6.69
C ARG A 247 -9.03 -9.03 -5.21
N PHE A 248 -9.76 -9.78 -4.40
CA PHE A 248 -9.76 -9.63 -2.94
C PHE A 248 -8.37 -9.91 -2.36
N ILE A 249 -7.70 -11.00 -2.76
CA ILE A 249 -6.36 -11.35 -2.24
C ILE A 249 -5.34 -10.26 -2.53
N ILE A 250 -5.32 -9.70 -3.74
CA ILE A 250 -4.33 -8.67 -4.08
C ILE A 250 -4.53 -7.38 -3.27
N THR A 251 -5.75 -7.05 -2.84
CA THR A 251 -6.00 -5.88 -1.99
C THR A 251 -5.49 -6.06 -0.56
N LEU A 252 -5.21 -7.30 -0.12
CA LEU A 252 -4.53 -7.59 1.15
C LEU A 252 -3.02 -7.24 1.08
N GLY A 253 -2.51 -6.95 -0.12
CA GLY A 253 -1.18 -6.40 -0.35
C GLY A 253 -0.09 -7.44 -0.65
N PRO A 254 1.17 -6.97 -0.77
CA PRO A 254 2.31 -7.79 -1.18
C PRO A 254 2.54 -9.06 -0.36
N ILE A 255 2.25 -9.01 0.95
CA ILE A 255 2.44 -10.18 1.83
C ILE A 255 1.50 -11.32 1.46
N ALA A 256 0.23 -11.02 1.16
CA ALA A 256 -0.72 -12.06 0.76
C ALA A 256 -0.29 -12.72 -0.56
N VAL A 257 0.22 -11.92 -1.51
CA VAL A 257 0.79 -12.44 -2.76
C VAL A 257 1.99 -13.35 -2.49
N LEU A 258 2.93 -12.94 -1.63
CA LEU A 258 4.11 -13.73 -1.27
C LEU A 258 3.78 -15.03 -0.50
N GLU A 259 2.68 -15.05 0.25
CA GLU A 259 2.21 -16.24 0.95
C GLU A 259 1.58 -17.25 0.00
N LEU A 260 0.78 -16.80 -0.98
CA LEU A 260 0.18 -17.71 -1.96
C LEU A 260 1.15 -18.12 -3.07
N ALA A 261 2.06 -17.23 -3.46
CA ALA A 261 2.97 -17.42 -4.58
C ALA A 261 4.45 -17.27 -4.17
N PRO A 262 4.98 -18.06 -3.21
CA PRO A 262 6.36 -17.93 -2.75
C PRO A 262 7.40 -18.18 -3.85
N SER A 263 7.02 -18.89 -4.91
CA SER A 263 7.82 -19.19 -6.10
C SER A 263 7.15 -18.66 -7.38
N GLY A 264 6.36 -17.60 -7.24
CA GLY A 264 5.60 -17.01 -8.36
C GLY A 264 4.62 -18.02 -8.97
N PRO A 265 4.44 -18.01 -10.31
CA PRO A 265 3.54 -18.91 -11.03
C PRO A 265 3.88 -20.41 -10.91
N TYR A 266 5.07 -20.77 -10.41
CA TYR A 266 5.46 -22.17 -10.19
C TYR A 266 5.07 -22.70 -8.81
N SER A 267 4.39 -21.90 -8.00
CA SER A 267 3.89 -22.32 -6.69
C SER A 267 2.82 -23.40 -6.84
N ASP A 268 2.74 -24.34 -5.90
CA ASP A 268 1.71 -25.39 -5.91
C ASP A 268 0.33 -24.80 -5.54
N PRO A 269 -0.71 -24.91 -6.40
CA PRO A 269 -2.03 -24.36 -6.11
C PRO A 269 -2.67 -24.95 -4.85
N GLU A 270 -2.46 -26.23 -4.57
CA GLU A 270 -3.06 -26.90 -3.41
C GLU A 270 -2.52 -26.32 -2.10
N THR A 271 -1.20 -26.13 -2.03
CA THR A 271 -0.55 -25.48 -0.91
C THR A 271 -0.95 -24.01 -0.78
N ALA A 272 -1.12 -23.29 -1.89
CA ALA A 272 -1.61 -21.91 -1.89
C ALA A 272 -3.01 -21.81 -1.27
N PHE A 273 -3.96 -22.64 -1.70
CA PHE A 273 -5.32 -22.64 -1.14
C PHE A 273 -5.35 -23.04 0.34
N ARG A 274 -4.53 -24.00 0.76
CA ARG A 274 -4.38 -24.35 2.19
C ARG A 274 -3.86 -23.17 3.01
N ARG A 275 -2.89 -22.41 2.49
CA ARG A 275 -2.41 -21.19 3.16
C ARG A 275 -3.50 -20.14 3.25
N ALA A 276 -4.23 -19.88 2.17
CA ALA A 276 -5.37 -18.96 2.20
C ALA A 276 -6.39 -19.33 3.28
N SER A 277 -6.74 -20.62 3.38
CA SER A 277 -7.63 -21.12 4.44
C SER A 277 -7.05 -20.89 5.84
N SER A 278 -5.76 -21.20 6.05
CA SER A 278 -5.10 -20.97 7.36
C SER A 278 -5.01 -19.51 7.78
N GLN A 279 -5.03 -18.59 6.82
CA GLN A 279 -5.02 -17.14 7.05
C GLN A 279 -6.44 -16.55 7.15
N GLY A 280 -7.48 -17.38 7.04
CA GLY A 280 -8.88 -16.93 7.06
C GLY A 280 -9.33 -16.22 5.78
N TRP A 281 -8.56 -16.29 4.69
CA TRP A 281 -8.87 -15.60 3.43
C TRP A 281 -9.93 -16.31 2.58
N THR A 282 -10.41 -17.48 3.04
CA THR A 282 -11.55 -18.20 2.45
C THR A 282 -12.89 -17.68 2.99
N ASP A 283 -12.90 -17.04 4.16
CA ASP A 283 -14.07 -16.38 4.72
C ASP A 283 -14.10 -14.90 4.30
N TRP A 284 -14.33 -14.68 3.01
CA TRP A 284 -14.41 -13.36 2.40
C TRP A 284 -15.85 -13.02 2.03
N VAL A 285 -16.11 -11.72 1.79
CA VAL A 285 -17.43 -11.23 1.37
C VAL A 285 -17.42 -10.99 -0.14
N PRO A 286 -18.15 -11.78 -0.93
CA PRO A 286 -18.23 -11.60 -2.38
C PRO A 286 -18.96 -10.30 -2.74
N PRO A 287 -18.55 -9.61 -3.82
CA PRO A 287 -19.20 -8.37 -4.22
C PRO A 287 -20.63 -8.64 -4.70
N THR A 288 -21.56 -7.82 -4.22
CA THR A 288 -23.00 -7.87 -4.54
C THR A 288 -23.24 -7.85 -6.06
N PRO A 289 -24.17 -8.66 -6.59
CA PRO A 289 -24.56 -8.60 -8.00
C PRO A 289 -24.96 -7.18 -8.41
N GLY A 290 -24.34 -6.65 -9.47
CA GLY A 290 -24.60 -5.28 -9.95
C GLY A 290 -23.77 -4.18 -9.28
N SER A 291 -22.99 -4.48 -8.23
CA SER A 291 -22.02 -3.53 -7.70
C SER A 291 -20.89 -3.32 -8.71
N HIS A 292 -20.71 -2.08 -9.15
CA HIS A 292 -19.57 -1.68 -9.96
C HIS A 292 -18.34 -1.71 -9.06
N SER A 293 -17.58 -2.81 -9.08
CA SER A 293 -16.22 -2.86 -8.53
C SER A 293 -15.52 -1.57 -8.90
N SER A 294 -15.27 -0.68 -7.92
CA SER A 294 -14.73 0.68 -8.07
C SER A 294 -13.30 0.72 -8.63
N GLY A 295 -12.84 -0.41 -9.17
CA GLY A 295 -11.53 -0.60 -9.74
C GLY A 295 -10.45 -0.32 -8.70
N PHE A 296 -10.59 -0.77 -7.45
CA PHE A 296 -9.65 -0.54 -6.34
C PHE A 296 -8.21 -0.26 -6.81
N LEU A 297 -7.64 0.87 -6.35
CA LEU A 297 -6.39 1.47 -6.84
C LEU A 297 -6.45 1.95 -8.30
N THR A 298 -6.76 1.06 -9.25
CA THR A 298 -6.74 1.37 -10.69
C THR A 298 -7.70 2.47 -11.10
N GLY A 299 -8.90 2.52 -10.54
CA GLY A 299 -9.93 3.52 -10.81
C GLY A 299 -9.53 4.87 -10.25
N ALA A 300 -9.05 4.92 -9.00
CA ALA A 300 -8.53 6.15 -8.40
C ALA A 300 -7.34 6.72 -9.19
N ILE A 301 -6.41 5.86 -9.63
CA ILE A 301 -5.30 6.28 -10.50
C ILE A 301 -5.81 6.79 -11.86
N GLN A 302 -6.74 6.08 -12.50
CA GLN A 302 -7.30 6.49 -13.79
C GLN A 302 -7.97 7.86 -13.71
N THR A 303 -8.77 8.12 -12.68
CA THR A 303 -9.38 9.43 -12.43
C THR A 303 -8.34 10.55 -12.33
N LEU A 304 -7.21 10.31 -11.65
CA LEU A 304 -6.13 11.29 -11.54
C LEU A 304 -5.35 11.51 -12.85
N LEU A 305 -5.16 10.45 -13.63
CA LEU A 305 -4.51 10.55 -14.94
C LEU A 305 -5.37 11.30 -15.95
N GLU A 306 -6.69 11.08 -15.95
CA GLU A 306 -7.64 11.75 -16.84
C GLU A 306 -7.77 13.24 -16.50
N THR A 307 -7.93 13.58 -15.22
CA THR A 307 -8.02 14.99 -14.77
C THR A 307 -6.74 15.79 -15.06
N SER A 308 -5.58 15.14 -15.11
CA SER A 308 -4.32 15.79 -15.48
C SER A 308 -4.19 16.09 -16.98
N THR A 309 -5.06 15.52 -17.82
CA THR A 309 -5.05 15.74 -19.29
C THR A 309 -6.05 16.78 -19.78
N CYS A 310 -6.96 17.25 -18.91
CA CYS A 310 -7.92 18.30 -19.21
C CYS A 310 -7.41 19.64 -18.62
N PRO A 311 -6.96 20.61 -19.43
CA PRO A 311 -6.64 21.94 -18.90
C PRO A 311 -7.91 22.61 -18.36
N PRO A 312 -7.83 23.45 -17.30
CA PRO A 312 -8.98 24.19 -16.83
C PRO A 312 -9.49 25.09 -17.96
N GLU A 313 -10.79 25.00 -18.27
CA GLU A 313 -11.47 25.99 -19.09
C GLU A 313 -11.29 27.35 -18.42
N ILE A 314 -10.54 28.23 -19.08
CA ILE A 314 -10.45 29.62 -18.68
C ILE A 314 -11.84 30.21 -18.92
N GLU A 315 -12.62 30.39 -17.87
CA GLU A 315 -13.80 31.26 -17.90
C GLU A 315 -13.33 32.66 -18.31
N ALA A 316 -13.54 33.00 -19.57
CA ALA A 316 -13.32 34.33 -20.10
C ALA A 316 -14.39 35.26 -19.52
N ASP A 317 -14.06 35.88 -18.40
CA ASP A 317 -14.84 36.95 -17.80
C ASP A 317 -14.84 38.15 -18.76
N THR A 318 -15.91 38.26 -19.56
CA THR A 318 -16.16 39.39 -20.45
C THR A 318 -16.85 40.50 -19.65
N ALA A 319 -16.09 41.21 -18.83
CA ALA A 319 -16.51 42.49 -18.30
C ALA A 319 -16.41 43.53 -19.43
N THR A 320 -17.55 43.82 -20.07
CA THR A 320 -17.72 44.98 -20.93
C THR A 320 -17.89 46.22 -20.05
N GLU A 321 -16.80 46.93 -19.78
CA GLU A 321 -16.84 48.31 -19.33
C GLU A 321 -17.09 49.22 -20.54
N THR A 322 -18.35 49.59 -20.76
CA THR A 322 -18.70 50.80 -21.51
C THR A 322 -18.57 52.01 -20.58
N ALA A 323 -17.47 52.74 -20.69
CA ALA A 323 -17.34 54.11 -20.20
C ALA A 323 -17.55 55.10 -21.35
N ALA A 324 -18.24 56.18 -21.03
CA ALA A 324 -18.68 57.26 -21.90
C ALA A 324 -17.54 57.99 -22.63
N ASP A 325 -17.79 58.33 -23.90
CA ASP A 325 -17.82 59.71 -24.42
C ASP A 325 -18.61 59.75 -25.73
#